data_AF-A0A350BXK0-F1
#
_entry.id   AF-A0A350BXK0-F1
#
_cell.length_a   1.000
_cell.length_b   1.000
_cell.length_c   1.000
_cell.angle_alpha   90.00
_cell.angle_beta   90.00
_cell.angle_gamma   90.00
#
_symmetry.space_group_name_H-M   'P 1'
#
loop_
_entity.id
_entity.type
_entity.pdbx_description
1 polymer ?
#
loop_
_entity_poly.entity_id
_entity_poly.type
_entity_poly.pdbx_seq_one_letter_code
_entity_poly.pdbx_strand_id
1 'polypeptide(L)'
;MSFIRQQCKGLPLATVQKVLGGTTKAPRYQTIQALASVFPQETQYSTKPESAPNVVRVPGAAYATEAHPKQRYPRQGSYTIDDYLALPDDQRVELIDGVIYDMSAPTPPHQLIGGEIYALLREFLLRKNGACVPFIAPVDVQLDMDNKTMVQPDVCVVRDHSKIKQVRIFGAPDFVVEVLSPSTKMKDILIKMKKYHSAGVREYWMVDPDAETVTRILYMPPTEDLPDGDMKMEIYPFSTPVPVGIFNDECVIDFNAIMERYAFMFGE
;
A
#
# COMPACT_ATOMS: atom_id res chain seq x y z
N MET A 1 -15.56 -20.40 0.83
CA MET A 1 -15.23 -21.25 -0.35
C MET A 1 -16.24 -21.15 -1.50
N SER A 2 -17.52 -20.82 -1.29
CA SER A 2 -18.50 -20.67 -2.40
C SER A 2 -18.28 -19.40 -3.24
N PHE A 3 -17.77 -18.32 -2.64
CA PHE A 3 -17.53 -17.03 -3.30
C PHE A 3 -16.44 -17.07 -4.38
N ILE A 4 -15.35 -17.81 -4.13
CA ILE A 4 -14.19 -17.92 -5.06
C ILE A 4 -14.57 -18.66 -6.35
N ARG A 5 -15.47 -19.66 -6.28
CA ARG A 5 -15.92 -20.42 -7.47
C ARG A 5 -16.74 -19.58 -8.44
N GLN A 6 -17.41 -18.52 -7.99
CA GLN A 6 -18.34 -17.75 -8.80
C GLN A 6 -17.65 -16.61 -9.56
N GLN A 7 -16.58 -16.04 -8.98
CA GLN A 7 -15.85 -14.91 -9.58
C GLN A 7 -14.69 -15.36 -10.49
N CYS A 8 -14.11 -16.55 -10.29
CA CYS A 8 -12.94 -17.02 -11.03
C CYS A 8 -13.22 -17.69 -12.40
N LYS A 9 -13.99 -17.05 -13.30
CA LYS A 9 -14.19 -17.61 -14.66
C LYS A 9 -12.94 -17.42 -15.52
N GLY A 10 -12.13 -18.47 -15.64
CA GLY A 10 -10.99 -18.53 -16.58
C GLY A 10 -9.65 -18.99 -15.98
N LEU A 11 -9.54 -19.08 -14.65
CA LEU A 11 -8.34 -19.58 -13.96
C LEU A 11 -8.67 -20.79 -13.08
N PRO A 12 -7.82 -21.84 -13.04
CA PRO A 12 -8.03 -22.96 -12.13
C PRO A 12 -8.02 -22.49 -10.68
N LEU A 13 -9.02 -22.92 -9.88
CA LEU A 13 -9.14 -22.59 -8.46
C LEU A 13 -7.86 -22.93 -7.68
N ALA A 14 -7.18 -24.02 -8.05
CA ALA A 14 -5.90 -24.41 -7.48
C ALA A 14 -4.78 -23.39 -7.76
N THR A 15 -4.80 -22.70 -8.90
CA THR A 15 -3.85 -21.63 -9.23
C THR A 15 -4.11 -20.40 -8.37
N VAL A 16 -5.37 -19.99 -8.23
CA VAL A 16 -5.77 -18.87 -7.37
C VAL A 16 -5.35 -19.12 -5.92
N GLN A 17 -5.64 -20.33 -5.40
CA GLN A 17 -5.31 -20.72 -4.04
C GLN A 17 -3.80 -20.81 -3.80
N LYS A 18 -3.03 -21.31 -4.77
CA LYS A 18 -1.56 -21.44 -4.63
C LYS A 18 -0.84 -20.10 -4.70
N VAL A 19 -1.37 -19.14 -5.46
CA VAL A 19 -0.77 -17.80 -5.58
C VAL A 19 -1.16 -16.93 -4.38
N LEU A 20 -2.45 -16.86 -4.04
CA LEU A 20 -2.93 -16.03 -2.92
C LEU A 20 -2.64 -16.65 -1.54
N GLY A 21 -2.46 -17.97 -1.47
CA GLY A 21 -2.09 -18.69 -0.24
C GLY A 21 -0.59 -18.91 -0.08
N GLY A 22 0.26 -18.18 -0.81
CA GLY A 22 1.73 -18.22 -0.64
C GLY A 22 2.42 -19.54 -1.02
N THR A 23 1.70 -20.52 -1.57
CA THR A 23 2.26 -21.84 -1.95
C THR A 23 3.19 -21.74 -3.16
N THR A 24 2.99 -20.75 -4.03
CA THR A 24 3.84 -20.50 -5.20
C THR A 24 4.81 -19.36 -4.90
N LYS A 25 6.09 -19.69 -4.72
CA LYS A 25 7.15 -18.73 -4.36
C LYS A 25 7.45 -17.66 -5.44
N ALA A 26 7.16 -17.96 -6.71
CA ALA A 26 7.41 -17.08 -7.86
C ALA A 26 6.32 -17.27 -8.94
N PRO A 27 5.13 -16.67 -8.77
CA PRO A 27 4.05 -16.78 -9.74
C PRO A 27 4.38 -16.03 -11.04
N ARG A 28 3.97 -16.56 -12.20
CA ARG A 28 4.21 -15.91 -13.49
C ARG A 28 3.39 -14.64 -13.63
N TYR A 29 3.94 -13.61 -14.27
CA TYR A 29 3.26 -12.32 -14.48
C TYR A 29 1.88 -12.44 -15.13
N GLN A 30 1.78 -13.23 -16.20
CA GLN A 30 0.50 -13.48 -16.87
C GLN A 30 -0.55 -14.11 -15.94
N THR A 31 -0.11 -14.90 -14.95
CA THR A 31 -1.00 -15.47 -13.94
C THR A 31 -1.52 -14.40 -12.98
N ILE A 32 -0.68 -13.43 -12.60
CA ILE A 32 -1.10 -12.30 -11.75
C ILE A 32 -2.03 -11.35 -12.49
N GLN A 33 -1.71 -11.01 -13.75
CA GLN A 33 -2.60 -10.18 -14.58
C GLN A 33 -3.96 -10.85 -14.82
N ALA A 34 -3.95 -12.16 -15.06
CA ALA A 34 -5.18 -12.93 -15.20
C ALA A 34 -5.95 -13.05 -13.88
N LEU A 35 -5.28 -13.08 -12.72
CA LEU A 35 -5.94 -13.01 -11.42
C LEU A 35 -6.61 -11.64 -11.25
N ALA A 36 -5.88 -10.57 -11.55
CA ALA A 36 -6.35 -9.19 -11.43
C ALA A 36 -7.55 -8.89 -12.34
N SER A 37 -7.65 -9.51 -13.52
CA SER A 37 -8.74 -9.26 -14.49
C SER A 37 -10.05 -9.99 -14.16
N VAL A 38 -10.04 -10.93 -13.22
CA VAL A 38 -11.14 -11.86 -12.97
C VAL A 38 -11.96 -11.50 -11.72
N PHE A 39 -11.44 -10.65 -10.83
CA PHE A 39 -12.21 -10.14 -9.69
C PHE A 39 -13.05 -8.92 -10.11
N PRO A 40 -14.38 -8.95 -9.94
CA PRO A 40 -15.22 -7.79 -10.21
C PRO A 40 -14.90 -6.64 -9.24
N GLN A 41 -15.00 -5.42 -9.75
CA GLN A 41 -15.01 -4.19 -8.96
C GLN A 41 -16.27 -4.16 -8.08
N GLU A 42 -16.30 -4.86 -6.95
CA GLU A 42 -17.43 -4.82 -6.04
C GLU A 42 -17.25 -3.70 -5.00
N THR A 43 -17.90 -2.57 -5.32
CA THR A 43 -18.32 -1.54 -4.36
C THR A 43 -19.48 -2.07 -3.52
N GLN A 44 -19.25 -2.37 -2.24
CA GLN A 44 -20.33 -2.50 -1.26
C GLN A 44 -19.91 -1.85 0.06
N TYR A 45 -20.27 -0.57 0.25
CA TYR A 45 -20.35 0.03 1.58
C TYR A 45 -21.81 0.22 1.98
N SER A 46 -22.14 -0.44 3.09
CA SER A 46 -23.43 -0.43 3.76
C SER A 46 -23.66 0.92 4.45
N THR A 47 -24.77 1.58 4.15
CA THR A 47 -25.24 2.77 4.85
C THR A 47 -26.19 2.35 5.97
N LYS A 48 -25.71 2.28 7.22
CA LYS A 48 -26.59 2.36 8.40
C LYS A 48 -25.90 3.08 9.56
N PRO A 49 -26.46 4.19 10.07
CA PRO A 49 -25.99 4.84 11.27
C PRO A 49 -26.83 4.41 12.48
N GLU A 50 -26.25 3.74 13.47
CA GLU A 50 -26.86 3.65 14.80
C GLU A 50 -25.84 3.94 15.91
N SER A 51 -26.14 5.01 16.65
CA SER A 51 -25.63 5.44 17.96
C SER A 51 -24.11 5.61 18.14
N ALA A 52 -23.61 6.84 17.93
CA ALA A 52 -22.30 7.27 18.42
C ALA A 52 -22.41 7.83 19.87
N PRO A 53 -21.51 7.46 20.79
CA PRO A 53 -21.48 7.98 22.16
C PRO A 53 -21.10 9.48 22.21
N ASN A 54 -21.45 10.14 23.32
CA ASN A 54 -21.23 11.58 23.55
C ASN A 54 -19.75 11.97 23.47
N VAL A 55 -19.33 12.53 22.34
CA VAL A 55 -17.99 13.11 22.14
C VAL A 55 -18.02 14.60 22.44
N VAL A 56 -17.01 15.11 23.15
CA VAL A 56 -16.82 16.56 23.36
C VAL A 56 -16.35 17.18 22.04
N ARG A 57 -17.21 18.01 21.42
CA ARG A 57 -16.94 18.75 20.19
C ARG A 57 -15.86 19.83 20.44
N VAL A 58 -14.66 19.64 19.92
CA VAL A 58 -13.73 20.75 19.67
C VAL A 58 -14.22 21.45 18.39
N PRO A 59 -14.26 22.80 18.31
CA PRO A 59 -14.75 23.52 17.14
C PRO A 59 -13.88 23.18 15.93
N GLY A 60 -14.38 22.26 15.11
CA GLY A 60 -13.66 21.56 14.04
C GLY A 60 -14.42 20.30 13.59
N ALA A 61 -15.29 19.74 14.43
CA ALA A 61 -16.08 18.56 14.08
C ALA A 61 -17.59 18.83 14.16
N ALA A 62 -18.20 19.30 13.07
CA ALA A 62 -19.67 19.29 12.95
C ALA A 62 -20.14 18.25 11.93
N TYR A 63 -20.30 17.02 12.41
CA TYR A 63 -20.93 15.89 11.73
C TYR A 63 -22.23 16.23 11.00
N ALA A 64 -22.42 15.54 9.87
CA ALA A 64 -23.61 15.55 9.05
C ALA A 64 -24.91 15.25 9.83
N THR A 65 -25.54 16.29 10.35
CA THR A 65 -26.99 16.36 10.59
C THR A 65 -27.43 17.80 10.43
N GLU A 66 -27.34 18.28 9.21
CA GLU A 66 -28.20 19.29 8.60
C GLU A 66 -27.75 19.36 7.15
N ALA A 67 -28.68 19.17 6.23
CA ALA A 67 -28.41 19.17 4.81
C ALA A 67 -27.66 20.46 4.43
N HIS A 68 -26.36 20.36 4.10
CA HIS A 68 -25.72 21.38 3.29
C HIS A 68 -26.49 21.43 1.96
N PRO A 69 -27.19 22.53 1.66
CA PRO A 69 -27.99 22.59 0.46
C PRO A 69 -27.04 22.69 -0.73
N LYS A 70 -26.97 21.61 -1.53
CA LYS A 70 -26.35 21.51 -2.87
C LYS A 70 -24.82 21.33 -2.98
N GLN A 71 -24.14 20.62 -2.09
CA GLN A 71 -22.80 20.11 -2.44
C GLN A 71 -22.92 18.73 -3.09
N ARG A 72 -22.88 18.70 -4.43
CA ARG A 72 -22.90 17.46 -5.20
C ARG A 72 -21.47 16.90 -5.22
N TYR A 73 -21.20 15.90 -4.40
CA TYR A 73 -19.91 15.18 -4.47
C TYR A 73 -19.68 14.63 -5.89
N PRO A 74 -18.45 14.74 -6.44
CA PRO A 74 -18.09 14.12 -7.70
C PRO A 74 -18.44 12.63 -7.73
N ARG A 75 -18.65 12.07 -8.92
CA ARG A 75 -18.80 10.61 -9.05
C ARG A 75 -17.44 9.94 -8.84
N GLN A 76 -17.42 8.73 -8.31
CA GLN A 76 -16.18 7.95 -8.26
C GLN A 76 -15.55 7.85 -9.66
N GLY A 77 -14.24 8.00 -9.74
CA GLY A 77 -13.47 8.14 -10.99
C GLY A 77 -13.34 9.58 -11.51
N SER A 78 -14.04 10.56 -10.91
CA SER A 78 -13.96 11.97 -11.32
C SER A 78 -13.30 12.89 -10.29
N TYR A 79 -12.98 12.40 -9.08
CA TYR A 79 -12.31 13.19 -8.05
C TYR A 79 -10.93 13.70 -8.50
N THR A 80 -10.49 14.81 -7.91
CA THR A 80 -9.22 15.47 -8.16
C THR A 80 -8.42 15.68 -6.87
N ILE A 81 -7.17 16.12 -6.98
CA ILE A 81 -6.37 16.51 -5.80
C ILE A 81 -7.03 17.67 -5.08
N ASP A 82 -7.68 18.61 -5.80
CA ASP A 82 -8.42 19.70 -5.15
C ASP A 82 -9.59 19.17 -4.32
N ASP A 83 -10.31 18.15 -4.82
CA ASP A 83 -11.35 17.49 -4.04
C ASP A 83 -10.79 16.74 -2.83
N TYR A 84 -9.64 16.08 -2.98
CA TYR A 84 -8.92 15.39 -1.90
C TYR A 84 -8.49 16.36 -0.80
N LEU A 85 -7.89 17.50 -1.17
CA LEU A 85 -7.42 18.52 -0.23
C LEU A 85 -8.56 19.31 0.44
N ALA A 86 -9.77 19.24 -0.12
CA ALA A 86 -10.96 19.83 0.47
C ALA A 86 -11.63 18.91 1.51
N LEU A 87 -11.15 17.67 1.68
CA LEU A 87 -11.66 16.77 2.70
C LEU A 87 -11.25 17.23 4.11
N PRO A 88 -12.08 16.95 5.13
CA PRO A 88 -11.71 17.19 6.52
C PRO A 88 -10.42 16.47 6.90
N ASP A 89 -9.58 17.10 7.73
CA ASP A 89 -8.30 16.55 8.19
C ASP A 89 -8.42 15.20 8.92
N ASP A 90 -9.56 14.93 9.55
CA ASP A 90 -9.84 13.67 10.25
C ASP A 90 -10.31 12.54 9.32
N GLN A 91 -10.61 12.86 8.06
CA GLN A 91 -10.97 11.87 7.04
C GLN A 91 -9.73 11.34 6.33
N ARG A 92 -9.31 10.13 6.70
CA ARG A 92 -8.18 9.46 6.06
C ARG A 92 -8.62 8.72 4.80
N VAL A 93 -8.14 9.18 3.65
CA VAL A 93 -8.40 8.55 2.35
C VAL A 93 -7.14 8.51 1.50
N GLU A 94 -7.18 7.67 0.46
CA GLU A 94 -6.30 7.79 -0.71
C GLU A 94 -7.15 8.08 -1.95
N LEU A 95 -6.56 8.85 -2.87
CA LEU A 95 -7.11 9.11 -4.20
C LEU A 95 -6.29 8.33 -5.22
N ILE A 96 -6.90 7.43 -5.99
CA ILE A 96 -6.19 6.69 -7.05
C ILE A 96 -7.03 6.74 -8.32
N ASP A 97 -6.48 7.32 -9.39
CA ASP A 97 -7.14 7.47 -10.69
C ASP A 97 -8.54 8.12 -10.59
N GLY A 98 -8.66 9.15 -9.73
CA GLY A 98 -9.93 9.85 -9.52
C GLY A 98 -10.95 9.11 -8.65
N VAL A 99 -10.55 8.00 -8.01
CA VAL A 99 -11.37 7.22 -7.07
C VAL A 99 -10.87 7.43 -5.64
N ILE A 100 -11.78 7.83 -4.74
CA ILE A 100 -11.48 7.96 -3.31
C ILE A 100 -11.70 6.61 -2.62
N TYR A 101 -10.71 6.20 -1.82
CA TYR A 101 -10.73 5.01 -1.00
C TYR A 101 -10.53 5.40 0.47
N ASP A 102 -11.51 5.06 1.31
CA ASP A 102 -11.38 5.25 2.76
C ASP A 102 -10.27 4.37 3.34
N MET A 103 -9.57 4.93 4.33
CA MET A 103 -8.56 4.23 5.12
C MET A 103 -9.06 4.02 6.54
N SER A 104 -9.00 2.79 7.01
CA SER A 104 -9.18 2.49 8.43
C SER A 104 -8.01 3.04 9.25
N ALA A 105 -8.25 3.31 10.53
CA ALA A 105 -7.16 3.50 11.48
C ALA A 105 -6.28 2.24 11.52
N PRO A 106 -4.95 2.38 11.48
CA PRO A 106 -4.06 1.24 11.51
C PRO A 106 -4.10 0.59 12.91
N THR A 107 -3.96 -0.73 12.95
CA THR A 107 -3.88 -1.47 14.22
C THR A 107 -2.51 -1.26 14.87
N PRO A 108 -2.34 -1.48 16.19
CA PRO A 108 -1.02 -1.41 16.82
C PRO A 108 0.04 -2.33 16.17
N PRO A 109 -0.27 -3.60 15.81
CA PRO A 109 0.66 -4.44 15.04
C PRO A 109 1.11 -3.81 13.71
N HIS A 110 0.17 -3.25 12.95
CA HIS A 110 0.46 -2.56 11.69
C HIS A 110 1.45 -1.41 11.90
N GLN A 111 1.19 -0.57 12.89
CA GLN A 111 2.06 0.58 13.20
C GLN A 111 3.44 0.16 13.68
N LEU A 112 3.55 -0.90 14.48
CA LEU A 112 4.85 -1.36 15.00
C LEU A 112 5.70 -1.99 13.91
N ILE A 113 5.11 -2.80 13.02
CA ILE A 113 5.82 -3.36 11.87
C ILE A 113 6.32 -2.25 10.93
N GLY A 114 5.45 -1.31 10.56
CA GLY A 114 5.85 -0.16 9.74
C GLY A 114 6.95 0.70 10.41
N GLY A 115 6.83 0.92 11.73
CA GLY A 115 7.79 1.63 12.55
C GLY A 115 9.19 1.01 12.56
N GLU A 116 9.28 -0.31 12.76
CA GLU A 116 10.57 -1.02 12.72
C GLU A 116 11.21 -1.01 11.33
N ILE A 117 10.40 -1.23 10.28
CA ILE A 117 10.89 -1.16 8.88
C ILE A 117 11.49 0.23 8.61
N TYR A 118 10.78 1.29 8.98
CA TYR A 118 11.29 2.66 8.89
C TYR A 118 12.59 2.85 9.68
N ALA A 119 12.65 2.37 10.92
CA ALA A 119 13.82 2.54 11.78
C ALA A 119 15.07 1.84 11.21
N LEU A 120 14.92 0.60 10.74
CA LEU A 120 16.00 -0.18 10.13
C LEU A 120 16.50 0.45 8.82
N LEU A 121 15.58 0.90 7.96
CA LEU A 121 15.93 1.64 6.74
C LEU A 121 16.68 2.93 7.07
N ARG A 122 16.19 3.70 8.05
CA ARG A 122 16.83 4.95 8.48
C ARG A 122 18.25 4.70 9.00
N GLU A 123 18.45 3.67 9.82
CA GLU A 123 19.78 3.31 10.32
C GLU A 123 20.73 2.91 9.18
N PHE A 124 20.28 2.08 8.24
CA PHE A 124 21.05 1.72 7.06
C PHE A 124 21.42 2.95 6.23
N LEU A 125 20.45 3.81 5.92
CA LEU A 125 20.65 5.00 5.08
C LEU A 125 21.60 6.03 5.72
N LEU A 126 21.56 6.20 7.04
CA LEU A 126 22.53 7.04 7.76
C LEU A 126 23.96 6.53 7.61
N ARG A 127 24.17 5.21 7.63
CA ARG A 127 25.48 4.59 7.35
C ARG A 127 25.93 4.74 5.90
N LYS A 128 25.01 5.00 4.97
CA LYS A 128 25.25 5.25 3.54
C LYS A 128 25.26 6.74 3.19
N ASN A 129 25.70 7.59 4.11
CA ASN A 129 25.80 9.05 3.97
C ASN A 129 24.46 9.78 3.74
N GLY A 130 23.32 9.16 4.06
CA GLY A 130 22.01 9.82 4.03
C GLY A 130 21.54 10.23 2.63
N ALA A 131 22.02 9.57 1.57
CA ALA A 131 21.70 9.92 0.18
C ALA A 131 20.25 9.62 -0.23
N CYS A 132 19.47 8.94 0.61
CA CYS A 132 18.03 8.74 0.43
C CYS A 132 17.33 9.04 1.75
N VAL A 133 16.07 9.49 1.68
CA VAL A 133 15.26 9.86 2.83
C VAL A 133 14.11 8.87 3.00
N PRO A 134 14.04 8.12 4.12
CA PRO A 134 12.89 7.30 4.44
C PRO A 134 11.77 8.15 5.07
N PHE A 135 10.53 7.78 4.80
CA PHE A 135 9.31 8.33 5.41
C PHE A 135 8.44 7.20 5.92
N ILE A 136 7.61 7.49 6.92
CA ILE A 136 6.58 6.61 7.46
C ILE A 136 5.24 7.37 7.43
N ALA A 137 4.14 6.64 7.23
CA ALA A 137 2.80 7.22 7.25
C ALA A 137 2.47 7.97 8.55
N PRO A 138 1.64 9.03 8.49
CA PRO A 138 1.03 9.58 7.30
C PRO A 138 2.02 10.45 6.49
N VAL A 139 2.07 10.22 5.18
CA VAL A 139 2.80 11.06 4.22
C VAL A 139 2.10 11.05 2.88
N ASP A 140 1.71 12.22 2.39
CA ASP A 140 1.09 12.36 1.08
C ASP A 140 2.12 12.22 -0.04
N VAL A 141 1.79 11.39 -1.03
CA VAL A 141 2.57 11.17 -2.24
C VAL A 141 1.66 11.40 -3.45
N GLN A 142 1.86 12.53 -4.14
CA GLN A 142 1.19 12.83 -5.40
C GLN A 142 1.90 12.05 -6.52
N LEU A 143 1.50 10.78 -6.66
CA LEU A 143 2.31 9.71 -7.22
C LEU A 143 2.67 9.93 -8.70
N ASP A 144 1.69 10.24 -9.55
CA ASP A 144 1.91 10.46 -10.99
C ASP A 144 2.22 11.92 -11.33
N MET A 145 2.33 12.78 -10.31
CA MET A 145 2.38 14.24 -10.47
C MET A 145 1.19 14.83 -11.26
N ASP A 146 0.07 14.10 -11.29
CA ASP A 146 -1.16 14.51 -11.95
C ASP A 146 -2.18 15.04 -10.94
N ASN A 147 -3.38 15.41 -11.41
CA ASN A 147 -4.46 15.85 -10.54
C ASN A 147 -5.41 14.70 -10.13
N LYS A 148 -4.97 13.44 -10.14
CA LYS A 148 -5.84 12.26 -9.99
C LYS A 148 -5.33 11.20 -9.02
N THR A 149 -4.09 11.28 -8.54
CA THR A 149 -3.55 10.29 -7.61
C THR A 149 -2.80 10.92 -6.42
N MET A 150 -3.30 10.65 -5.22
CA MET A 150 -2.65 10.88 -3.93
C MET A 150 -2.69 9.59 -3.11
N VAL A 151 -1.54 9.06 -2.75
CA VAL A 151 -1.41 7.85 -1.92
C VAL A 151 -0.67 8.15 -0.62
N GLN A 152 -0.89 7.31 0.40
CA GLN A 152 -0.23 7.37 1.69
C GLN A 152 0.41 6.01 2.00
N PRO A 153 1.60 5.72 1.46
CA PRO A 153 2.29 4.46 1.73
C PRO A 153 2.70 4.37 3.19
N ASP A 154 2.68 3.16 3.76
CA ASP A 154 3.07 2.95 5.16
C ASP A 154 4.53 3.31 5.40
N VAL A 155 5.43 2.90 4.50
CA VAL A 155 6.83 3.32 4.49
C VAL A 155 7.26 3.57 3.05
N CYS A 156 8.03 4.62 2.80
CA CYS A 156 8.65 4.83 1.50
C CYS A 156 10.05 5.43 1.61
N VAL A 157 10.85 5.30 0.55
CA VAL A 157 12.17 5.95 0.44
C VAL A 157 12.25 6.76 -0.83
N VAL A 158 12.73 8.00 -0.71
CA VAL A 158 12.93 8.92 -1.83
C VAL A 158 14.41 9.27 -1.93
N ARG A 159 15.02 9.02 -3.09
CA ARG A 159 16.40 9.42 -3.39
C ARG A 159 16.50 10.85 -3.93
N ASP A 160 15.61 11.21 -4.86
CA ASP A 160 15.60 12.54 -5.45
C ASP A 160 14.94 13.55 -4.50
N HIS A 161 15.76 14.33 -3.80
CA HIS A 161 15.29 15.33 -2.85
C HIS A 161 14.43 16.43 -3.50
N SER A 162 14.51 16.63 -4.83
CA SER A 162 13.68 17.61 -5.51
C SER A 162 12.18 17.24 -5.45
N LYS A 163 11.85 15.96 -5.28
CA LYS A 163 10.48 15.45 -5.08
C LYS A 163 9.90 15.77 -3.70
N ILE A 164 10.75 16.01 -2.71
CA ILE A 164 10.35 16.22 -1.31
C ILE A 164 10.04 17.71 -1.11
N LYS A 165 8.77 18.05 -0.91
CA LYS A 165 8.33 19.41 -0.59
C LYS A 165 7.73 19.45 0.81
N GLN A 166 7.64 20.66 1.36
CA GLN A 166 7.07 20.88 2.70
C GLN A 166 5.63 20.34 2.84
N VAL A 167 4.87 20.35 1.74
CA VAL A 167 3.46 19.95 1.74
C VAL A 167 3.23 18.46 1.50
N ARG A 168 4.08 17.82 0.68
CA ARG A 168 3.97 16.41 0.25
C ARG A 168 5.14 16.02 -0.65
N ILE A 169 5.19 14.74 -1.01
CA ILE A 169 6.10 14.20 -2.02
C ILE A 169 5.43 14.29 -3.40
N PHE A 170 6.17 14.74 -4.41
CA PHE A 170 5.72 14.80 -5.80
C PHE A 170 6.47 13.77 -6.65
N GLY A 171 5.74 12.83 -7.24
CA GLY A 171 6.30 11.74 -8.03
C GLY A 171 6.58 10.47 -7.21
N ALA A 172 6.87 9.38 -7.92
CA ALA A 172 7.11 8.08 -7.29
C ALA A 172 8.31 8.05 -6.35
N PRO A 173 8.16 7.47 -5.14
CA PRO A 173 9.29 7.02 -4.32
C PRO A 173 10.08 5.92 -5.02
N ASP A 174 11.35 5.75 -4.63
CA ASP A 174 12.20 4.67 -5.13
C ASP A 174 11.79 3.31 -4.54
N PHE A 175 11.34 3.32 -3.29
CA PHE A 175 10.90 2.14 -2.54
C PHE A 175 9.61 2.41 -1.81
N VAL A 176 8.70 1.44 -1.81
CA VAL A 176 7.42 1.51 -1.10
C VAL A 176 7.18 0.21 -0.35
N VAL A 177 6.67 0.31 0.88
CA VAL A 177 6.17 -0.81 1.68
C VAL A 177 4.73 -0.52 2.08
N GLU A 178 3.88 -1.52 1.93
CA GLU A 178 2.52 -1.56 2.47
C GLU A 178 2.44 -2.73 3.46
N VAL A 179 1.99 -2.45 4.68
CA VAL A 179 1.67 -3.46 5.67
C VAL A 179 0.21 -3.81 5.49
N LEU A 180 -0.05 -5.05 5.08
CA LEU A 180 -1.40 -5.50 4.75
C LEU A 180 -2.22 -5.63 6.03
N SER A 181 -3.43 -5.08 5.98
CA SER A 181 -4.48 -5.35 6.95
C SER A 181 -5.62 -6.13 6.27
N PRO A 182 -6.48 -6.85 7.01
CA PRO A 182 -7.65 -7.52 6.43
C PRO A 182 -8.52 -6.58 5.57
N SER A 183 -8.58 -5.29 5.93
CA SER A 183 -9.35 -4.27 5.20
C SER A 183 -8.69 -3.74 3.91
N THR A 184 -7.35 -3.80 3.79
CA THR A 184 -6.62 -3.16 2.68
C THR A 184 -5.99 -4.17 1.72
N LYS A 185 -5.83 -5.43 2.15
CA LYS A 185 -5.17 -6.53 1.44
C LYS A 185 -5.48 -6.60 -0.06
N MET A 186 -6.74 -6.55 -0.45
CA MET A 186 -7.12 -6.67 -1.87
C MET A 186 -6.71 -5.44 -2.70
N LYS A 187 -6.82 -4.24 -2.12
CA LYS A 187 -6.45 -2.97 -2.78
C LYS A 187 -4.94 -2.89 -2.96
N ASP A 188 -4.19 -3.19 -1.92
CA ASP A 188 -2.72 -3.09 -1.92
C ASP A 188 -2.09 -4.09 -2.90
N ILE A 189 -2.68 -5.30 -2.98
CA ILE A 189 -2.25 -6.35 -3.92
C ILE A 189 -2.57 -6.00 -5.38
N LEU A 190 -3.77 -5.50 -5.67
CA LEU A 190 -4.21 -5.37 -7.06
C LEU A 190 -4.04 -3.96 -7.64
N ILE A 191 -4.49 -2.94 -6.91
CA ILE A 191 -4.54 -1.56 -7.40
C ILE A 191 -3.16 -0.92 -7.25
N LYS A 192 -2.63 -0.94 -6.03
CA LYS A 192 -1.35 -0.26 -5.72
C LYS A 192 -0.16 -0.90 -6.42
N MET A 193 -0.10 -2.23 -6.51
CA MET A 193 0.97 -2.92 -7.23
C MET A 193 1.12 -2.42 -8.68
N LYS A 194 0.01 -2.38 -9.44
CA LYS A 194 0.05 -1.87 -10.83
C LYS A 194 0.39 -0.39 -10.85
N LYS A 195 -0.20 0.39 -9.93
CA LYS A 195 -0.06 1.83 -9.89
C LYS A 195 1.38 2.26 -9.59
N TYR A 196 2.01 1.65 -8.59
CA TYR A 196 3.41 1.88 -8.24
C TYR A 196 4.36 1.50 -9.37
N HIS A 197 4.12 0.36 -10.02
CA HIS A 197 4.90 -0.01 -11.19
C HIS A 197 4.82 1.05 -12.30
N SER A 198 3.61 1.48 -12.68
CA SER A 198 3.43 2.47 -13.75
C SER A 198 4.00 3.85 -13.40
N ALA A 199 4.03 4.21 -12.12
CA ALA A 199 4.57 5.48 -11.66
C ALA A 199 6.11 5.49 -11.58
N GLY A 200 6.76 4.34 -11.72
CA GLY A 200 8.22 4.21 -11.68
C GLY A 200 8.81 3.93 -10.29
N VAL A 201 8.01 3.38 -9.36
CA VAL A 201 8.57 2.78 -8.14
C VAL A 201 9.51 1.64 -8.55
N ARG A 202 10.70 1.57 -7.95
CA ARG A 202 11.72 0.59 -8.33
C ARG A 202 11.62 -0.70 -7.53
N GLU A 203 11.13 -0.64 -6.29
CA GLU A 203 10.85 -1.82 -5.50
C GLU A 203 9.65 -1.59 -4.58
N TYR A 204 8.77 -2.59 -4.54
CA TYR A 204 7.52 -2.56 -3.79
C TYR A 204 7.38 -3.80 -2.92
N TRP A 205 7.12 -3.62 -1.63
CA TRP A 205 6.90 -4.70 -0.68
C TRP A 205 5.48 -4.68 -0.14
N MET A 206 4.87 -5.87 -0.09
CA MET A 206 3.64 -6.13 0.65
C MET A 206 3.97 -7.05 1.82
N VAL A 207 3.88 -6.51 3.03
CA VAL A 207 4.14 -7.24 4.27
C VAL A 207 2.81 -7.73 4.82
N ASP A 208 2.61 -9.04 4.91
CA ASP A 208 1.38 -9.65 5.38
C ASP A 208 1.62 -10.29 6.76
N PRO A 209 1.26 -9.62 7.87
CA PRO A 209 1.48 -10.14 9.21
C PRO A 209 0.67 -11.40 9.49
N ASP A 210 -0.55 -11.51 8.94
CA ASP A 210 -1.43 -12.67 9.14
C ASP A 210 -0.89 -13.92 8.44
N ALA A 211 -0.27 -13.75 7.27
CA ALA A 211 0.37 -14.83 6.53
C ALA A 211 1.84 -15.03 6.89
N GLU A 212 2.42 -14.15 7.71
CA GLU A 212 3.85 -14.08 8.03
C GLU A 212 4.74 -14.10 6.77
N THR A 213 4.39 -13.30 5.77
CA THR A 213 5.14 -13.22 4.52
C THR A 213 5.41 -11.80 4.06
N VAL A 214 6.50 -11.63 3.30
CA VAL A 214 6.79 -10.43 2.51
C VAL A 214 6.78 -10.82 1.05
N THR A 215 5.88 -10.20 0.29
CA THR A 215 5.96 -10.23 -1.17
C THR A 215 6.78 -9.04 -1.64
N ARG A 216 8.00 -9.31 -2.13
CA ARG A 216 8.91 -8.34 -2.71
C ARG A 216 8.76 -8.32 -4.22
N ILE A 217 8.65 -7.13 -4.79
CA ILE A 217 8.64 -6.91 -6.24
C ILE A 217 9.73 -5.89 -6.57
N LEU A 218 10.76 -6.33 -7.30
CA LEU A 218 11.84 -5.48 -7.82
C LEU A 218 11.60 -5.23 -9.31
N TYR A 219 11.44 -3.98 -9.71
CA TYR A 219 11.21 -3.57 -11.09
C TYR A 219 12.55 -3.24 -11.76
N MET A 220 12.86 -3.96 -12.83
CA MET A 220 14.03 -3.72 -13.67
C MET A 220 13.60 -2.84 -14.85
N PRO A 221 14.21 -1.65 -15.01
CA PRO A 221 13.86 -0.77 -16.10
C PRO A 221 14.25 -1.39 -17.46
N PRO A 222 13.64 -0.93 -18.55
CA PRO A 222 14.05 -1.30 -19.89
C PRO A 222 15.55 -1.10 -20.14
N THR A 223 16.17 -2.07 -20.81
CA THR A 223 17.55 -2.00 -21.32
C THR A 223 17.58 -2.38 -22.81
N GLU A 224 18.72 -2.24 -23.47
CA GLU A 224 18.87 -2.69 -24.87
C GLU A 224 18.55 -4.19 -25.03
N ASP A 225 18.95 -5.01 -24.05
CA ASP A 225 18.71 -6.46 -24.03
C ASP A 225 17.32 -6.84 -23.51
N LEU A 226 16.62 -5.90 -22.87
CA LEU A 226 15.32 -6.10 -22.23
C LEU A 226 14.42 -4.89 -22.47
N PRO A 227 13.89 -4.71 -23.70
CA PRO A 227 13.26 -3.47 -24.13
C PRO A 227 11.94 -3.14 -23.41
N ASP A 228 11.30 -4.13 -22.81
CA ASP A 228 10.07 -3.94 -22.02
C ASP A 228 10.34 -3.82 -20.51
N GLY A 229 11.61 -3.92 -20.08
CA GLY A 229 11.96 -4.14 -18.69
C GLY A 229 11.54 -5.52 -18.20
N ASP A 230 11.66 -5.76 -16.89
CA ASP A 230 11.18 -6.99 -16.25
C ASP A 230 10.86 -6.70 -14.78
N MET A 231 10.23 -7.64 -14.10
CA MET A 231 10.01 -7.59 -12.67
C MET A 231 10.36 -8.91 -12.02
N LYS A 232 11.05 -8.84 -10.88
CA LYS A 232 11.33 -10.00 -10.04
C LYS A 232 10.41 -9.97 -8.84
N MET A 233 9.47 -10.92 -8.79
CA MET A 233 8.57 -11.11 -7.64
C MET A 233 9.04 -12.31 -6.82
N GLU A 234 9.23 -12.11 -5.52
CA GLU A 234 9.69 -13.12 -4.58
C GLU A 234 8.86 -13.05 -3.30
N ILE A 235 8.44 -14.21 -2.80
CA ILE A 235 7.72 -14.31 -1.53
C ILE A 235 8.67 -14.90 -0.48
N TYR A 236 8.92 -14.13 0.57
CA TYR A 236 9.74 -14.51 1.71
C TYR A 236 8.85 -14.79 2.91
N PRO A 237 8.98 -15.95 3.59
CA PRO A 237 8.41 -16.10 4.92
C PRO A 237 9.19 -15.22 5.91
N PHE A 238 8.55 -14.79 7.01
CA PHE A 238 9.20 -13.96 8.03
C PHE A 238 10.43 -14.62 8.66
N SER A 239 10.50 -15.95 8.65
CA SER A 239 11.68 -16.74 9.07
C SER A 239 12.91 -16.57 8.18
N THR A 240 12.82 -15.85 7.07
CA THR A 240 13.94 -15.57 6.16
C THR A 240 14.16 -14.06 6.07
N PRO A 241 15.38 -13.57 6.37
CA PRO A 241 15.71 -12.16 6.20
C PRO A 241 15.50 -11.70 4.74
N VAL A 242 14.90 -10.53 4.56
CA VAL A 242 14.51 -10.02 3.24
C VAL A 242 15.47 -8.90 2.81
N PRO A 243 16.24 -9.08 1.73
CA PRO A 243 17.13 -8.04 1.23
C PRO A 243 16.38 -6.98 0.41
N VAL A 244 16.74 -5.71 0.60
CA VAL A 244 16.21 -4.58 -0.17
C VAL A 244 17.03 -4.42 -1.46
N GLY A 245 16.41 -4.75 -2.59
CA GLY A 245 17.06 -4.84 -3.90
C GLY A 245 17.57 -3.51 -4.44
N ILE A 246 16.86 -2.42 -4.21
CA ILE A 246 17.27 -1.08 -4.67
C ILE A 246 18.55 -0.58 -3.99
N PHE A 247 19.00 -1.28 -2.95
CA PHE A 247 20.25 -1.07 -2.23
C PHE A 247 21.24 -2.21 -2.46
N ASN A 248 21.15 -2.91 -3.60
CA ASN A 248 22.02 -4.03 -3.97
C ASN A 248 22.06 -5.15 -2.91
N ASP A 249 20.92 -5.38 -2.26
CA ASP A 249 20.76 -6.36 -1.18
C ASP A 249 21.64 -6.10 0.06
N GLU A 250 22.27 -4.92 0.18
CA GLU A 250 23.12 -4.56 1.34
C GLU A 250 22.31 -4.20 2.59
N CYS A 251 21.06 -3.80 2.42
CA CYS A 251 20.11 -3.62 3.51
C CYS A 251 19.24 -4.86 3.62
N VAL A 252 19.17 -5.46 4.80
CA VAL A 252 18.39 -6.68 5.05
C VAL A 252 17.48 -6.44 6.25
N ILE A 253 16.20 -6.79 6.11
CA ILE A 253 15.22 -6.68 7.19
C ILE A 253 14.87 -8.09 7.68
N ASP A 254 15.09 -8.33 8.97
CA ASP A 254 14.76 -9.58 9.64
C ASP A 254 13.38 -9.46 10.31
N PHE A 255 12.36 -9.99 9.64
CA PHE A 255 10.99 -9.96 10.16
C PHE A 255 10.80 -10.91 11.34
N ASN A 256 11.54 -12.02 11.42
CA ASN A 256 11.50 -12.90 12.58
C ASN A 256 11.92 -12.16 13.85
N ALA A 257 13.00 -11.37 13.78
CA ALA A 257 13.43 -10.53 14.90
C ALA A 257 12.40 -9.46 15.29
N ILE A 258 11.68 -8.89 14.31
CA ILE A 258 10.57 -7.95 14.56
C ILE A 258 9.43 -8.67 15.30
N MET A 259 9.02 -9.85 14.84
CA MET A 259 7.94 -10.62 15.45
C MET A 259 8.31 -11.08 16.87
N GLU A 260 9.53 -11.56 17.10
CA GLU A 260 10.01 -11.96 18.42
C GLU A 260 9.96 -10.81 19.43
N ARG A 261 10.38 -9.61 19.02
CA ARG A 261 10.34 -8.40 19.87
C ARG A 261 8.91 -8.06 20.32
N TYR A 262 7.93 -8.31 19.46
CA TYR A 262 6.54 -7.97 19.69
C TYR A 262 5.63 -9.17 19.92
N ALA A 263 6.21 -10.33 20.28
CA ALA A 263 5.47 -11.58 20.45
C ALA A 263 4.27 -11.43 21.41
N PHE A 264 4.40 -10.58 22.45
CA PHE A 264 3.33 -10.29 23.40
C PHE A 264 2.04 -9.71 22.79
N MET A 265 2.12 -9.13 21.58
CA MET A 265 0.96 -8.58 20.88
C MET A 265 0.22 -9.59 20.01
N PHE A 266 0.90 -10.66 19.60
CA PHE A 266 0.35 -11.61 18.62
C PHE A 266 -0.34 -12.81 19.29
N GLY A 267 -0.24 -12.94 20.62
CA GLY A 267 -0.88 -14.00 21.40
C GLY A 267 -0.25 -15.37 21.14
N GLU A 268 0.03 -16.11 22.21
CA GLU A 268 0.34 -17.55 22.12
C GLU A 268 -0.91 -18.38 21.76
#